data_AF-A0AA36J5B5-F1
#
_entry.id   AF-A0AA36J5B5-F1
#
_cell.length_a   1.000
_cell.length_b   1.000
_cell.length_c   1.000
_cell.angle_alpha   90.00
_cell.angle_beta   90.00
_cell.angle_gamma   90.00
#
_symmetry.space_group_name_H-M   'P 1'
#
loop_
_entity.id
_entity.type
_entity.pdbx_description
1 polymer ?
#
loop_
_entity_poly.entity_id
_entity_poly.type
_entity_poly.pdbx_seq_one_letter_code
_entity_poly.pdbx_strand_id
1 'polypeptide(L)'
;MREAICIHIGQGGVQIGNACWELFCLEHGIQPDGQMPSDKTIGGGDDAFNTFFSETGAGKHVPRCVMVDLEPTVVDEVRTGTYRQLFHPEQLISGKEDAANNFARGHYTIGKEIVDLVLDRIRKLADNCTGLQGFCVYNAVGGGTGSGLGCLMLERLSVDYGKKSKISFTVWSCPQVATAVVEPYNTVLCVHSLLEHTDVTIMYDNEALYDICRRNLDIERPTYTNLNRLIAQIISSLTASLRFDGALNVDITEFQTNLVPYPRIHFMLTSFAPVISAEKAYHEQLSVAEITMSVFEPASMMVKCDPRHGKYMACCMMYRGDVVPKDVNAAVATIKTKRTIQFVDWCPTGFKCGINYQPPTVVPGGDLAKVMRACCMISNSTAIAEVFSRIDHKFDLMYSKRAFVHHYVGEGMEEGEFSEAREDLAALEKDYEEVGIETAEGEGEDLKMAAQVVTYGAVLASSEKGRRWQQSLQLLAVMLGLRIEATNVALNAAISSCEKARQWQRALALLAEMDSRLLRKDVISYNAALSACEKCSRWQAQLVLLHTMRSVSVAFDSFSLNAALLCCRGTGRWRLAVALFLELAGAGDALSWDIAVGSCEASAAALAARTLLGAAEAETQRGLPRFLREEHR
;
A
#
# COMPACT_ATOMS: atom_id res chain seq x y z
N MET A 1 -16.73 28.56 15.12
CA MET A 1 -16.03 28.75 13.83
C MET A 1 -15.07 27.60 13.58
N ARG A 2 -14.52 27.52 12.37
CA ARG A 2 -13.64 26.44 11.89
C ARG A 2 -12.30 27.06 11.50
N GLU A 3 -11.54 27.54 12.46
CA GLU A 3 -10.30 28.27 12.19
C GLU A 3 -9.15 27.34 11.76
N ALA A 4 -8.32 27.80 10.83
CA ALA A 4 -7.11 27.11 10.39
C ALA A 4 -5.91 28.06 10.46
N ILE A 5 -4.77 27.55 10.94
CA ILE A 5 -3.52 28.34 11.03
C ILE A 5 -2.58 27.90 9.92
N CYS A 6 -2.09 28.86 9.13
CA CYS A 6 -1.12 28.61 8.07
C CYS A 6 0.32 28.87 8.55
N ILE A 7 1.21 27.90 8.40
CA ILE A 7 2.61 27.99 8.81
C ILE A 7 3.48 27.89 7.56
N HIS A 8 4.20 28.95 7.24
CA HIS A 8 5.05 29.05 6.05
C HIS A 8 6.51 28.96 6.48
N ILE A 9 7.25 27.95 5.99
CA ILE A 9 8.58 27.61 6.49
C ILE A 9 9.61 27.68 5.35
N GLY A 10 10.65 28.49 5.58
CA GLY A 10 11.76 28.72 4.64
C GLY A 10 11.35 29.52 3.40
N GLN A 11 12.34 29.87 2.58
CA GLN A 11 12.14 30.65 1.34
C GLN A 11 10.97 30.15 0.48
N GLY A 12 10.93 28.85 0.16
CA GLY A 12 9.87 28.28 -0.68
C GLY A 12 8.48 28.42 -0.07
N GLY A 13 8.35 28.14 1.23
CA GLY A 13 7.09 28.28 1.96
C GLY A 13 6.63 29.74 2.03
N VAL A 14 7.54 30.67 2.38
CA VAL A 14 7.21 32.10 2.52
C VAL A 14 6.82 32.73 1.19
N GLN A 15 7.52 32.42 0.10
CA GLN A 15 7.19 32.95 -1.23
C GLN A 15 5.85 32.44 -1.76
N ILE A 16 5.52 31.15 -1.53
CA ILE A 16 4.19 30.61 -1.84
C ILE A 16 3.15 31.26 -0.95
N GLY A 17 3.42 31.41 0.33
CA GLY A 17 2.54 32.08 1.29
C GLY A 17 2.19 33.51 0.86
N ASN A 18 3.17 34.28 0.40
CA ASN A 18 2.94 35.64 -0.09
C ASN A 18 1.96 35.66 -1.29
N ALA A 19 2.16 34.78 -2.27
CA ALA A 19 1.26 34.66 -3.42
C ALA A 19 -0.15 34.16 -3.02
N CYS A 20 -0.25 33.23 -2.07
CA CYS A 20 -1.53 32.73 -1.55
C CYS A 20 -2.32 33.84 -0.84
N TRP A 21 -1.68 34.59 0.07
CA TRP A 21 -2.34 35.65 0.82
C TRP A 21 -2.73 36.84 -0.06
N GLU A 22 -1.91 37.20 -1.05
CA GLU A 22 -2.30 38.16 -2.09
C GLU A 22 -3.61 37.73 -2.77
N LEU A 23 -3.70 36.47 -3.18
CA LEU A 23 -4.90 35.94 -3.83
C LEU A 23 -6.10 35.87 -2.88
N PHE A 24 -5.91 35.45 -1.62
CA PHE A 24 -7.00 35.41 -0.64
C PHE A 24 -7.56 36.80 -0.37
N CYS A 25 -6.70 37.82 -0.25
CA CYS A 25 -7.14 39.20 -0.10
C CYS A 25 -7.97 39.66 -1.31
N LEU A 26 -7.54 39.35 -2.53
CA LEU A 26 -8.29 39.70 -3.75
C LEU A 26 -9.65 38.98 -3.84
N GLU A 27 -9.72 37.72 -3.42
CA GLU A 27 -10.97 36.95 -3.42
C GLU A 27 -11.98 37.46 -2.40
N HIS A 28 -11.53 37.90 -1.23
CA HIS A 28 -12.38 38.44 -0.17
C HIS A 28 -12.58 39.96 -0.24
N GLY A 29 -11.93 40.65 -1.18
CA GLY A 29 -12.01 42.12 -1.30
C GLY A 29 -11.30 42.87 -0.16
N ILE A 30 -10.33 42.22 0.50
CA ILE A 30 -9.51 42.81 1.56
C ILE A 30 -8.39 43.61 0.91
N GLN A 31 -8.25 44.86 1.33
CA GLN A 31 -7.20 45.74 0.85
C GLN A 31 -5.84 45.39 1.47
N PRO A 32 -4.70 45.83 0.89
CA PRO A 32 -3.37 45.52 1.43
C PRO A 32 -3.08 46.06 2.84
N ASP A 33 -3.88 47.02 3.32
CA ASP A 33 -3.84 47.55 4.69
C ASP A 33 -4.66 46.70 5.69
N GLY A 34 -5.37 45.68 5.20
CA GLY A 34 -6.25 44.79 5.96
C GLY A 34 -7.68 45.32 6.14
N GLN A 35 -8.03 46.46 5.54
CA GLN A 35 -9.40 46.98 5.59
C GLN A 35 -10.29 46.28 4.57
N MET A 36 -11.55 46.04 4.93
CA MET A 36 -12.56 45.45 4.05
C MET A 36 -13.78 46.39 3.97
N PRO A 37 -13.84 47.28 2.96
CA PRO A 37 -14.93 48.26 2.84
C PRO A 37 -16.32 47.63 2.67
N SER A 38 -16.38 46.37 2.23
CA SER A 38 -17.61 45.60 2.04
C SER A 38 -18.17 45.00 3.33
N ASP A 39 -17.35 44.87 4.37
CA ASP A 39 -17.79 44.34 5.66
C ASP A 39 -18.53 45.42 6.44
N LYS A 40 -19.81 45.17 6.74
CA LYS A 40 -20.69 46.08 7.47
C LYS A 40 -20.80 45.69 8.96
N THR A 41 -20.16 44.61 9.37
CA THR A 41 -20.30 43.97 10.69
C THR A 41 -18.99 43.98 11.46
N ILE A 42 -18.43 45.19 11.64
CA ILE A 42 -17.21 45.40 12.42
C ILE A 42 -17.39 44.81 13.83
N GLY A 43 -16.62 43.78 14.16
CA GLY A 43 -16.53 43.16 15.48
C GLY A 43 -17.60 42.13 15.81
N GLY A 44 -18.33 41.57 14.82
CA GLY A 44 -19.41 40.63 15.14
C GLY A 44 -20.00 39.76 14.02
N GLY A 45 -19.40 39.68 12.83
CA GLY A 45 -19.87 38.77 11.77
C GLY A 45 -19.23 37.39 11.86
N ASP A 46 -20.02 36.31 12.01
CA ASP A 46 -19.57 34.92 11.85
C ASP A 46 -19.43 34.55 10.35
N ASP A 47 -18.70 35.36 9.59
CA ASP A 47 -18.53 35.15 8.15
C ASP A 47 -17.54 34.01 7.86
N ALA A 48 -17.77 33.28 6.77
CA ALA A 48 -16.99 32.09 6.39
C ALA A 48 -15.48 32.36 6.18
N PHE A 49 -15.06 33.60 5.97
CA PHE A 49 -13.65 33.96 5.79
C PHE A 49 -12.88 34.16 7.11
N ASN A 50 -13.57 34.25 8.25
CA ASN A 50 -12.94 34.32 9.59
C ASN A 50 -12.20 33.03 9.98
N THR A 51 -12.37 31.97 9.17
CA THR A 51 -11.57 30.76 9.25
C THR A 51 -10.07 31.02 9.04
N PHE A 52 -9.72 31.94 8.12
CA PHE A 52 -8.33 32.29 7.78
C PHE A 52 -7.93 33.69 8.27
N PHE A 53 -8.88 34.57 8.55
CA PHE A 53 -8.61 35.93 9.06
C PHE A 53 -9.11 36.09 10.49
N SER A 54 -8.40 36.90 11.29
CA SER A 54 -8.87 37.40 12.57
C SER A 54 -9.21 38.88 12.43
N GLU A 55 -10.36 39.29 12.94
CA GLU A 55 -10.77 40.69 12.95
C GLU A 55 -10.23 41.40 14.19
N THR A 56 -9.71 42.62 14.01
CA THR A 56 -9.34 43.50 15.11
C THR A 56 -10.45 44.53 15.35
N GLY A 57 -10.54 45.10 16.56
CA GLY A 57 -11.55 46.13 16.87
C GLY A 57 -11.51 47.41 16.03
N ALA A 58 -10.48 47.58 15.18
CA ALA A 58 -10.37 48.67 14.21
C ALA A 58 -10.90 48.30 12.80
N GLY A 59 -11.58 47.16 12.65
CA GLY A 59 -12.07 46.64 11.36
C GLY A 59 -10.96 46.10 10.45
N LYS A 60 -9.74 45.94 10.98
CA LYS A 60 -8.61 45.38 10.24
C LYS A 60 -8.61 43.87 10.35
N HIS A 61 -8.55 43.20 9.21
CA HIS A 61 -8.47 41.76 9.04
C HIS A 61 -7.00 41.34 8.96
N VAL A 62 -6.57 40.51 9.91
CA VAL A 62 -5.20 40.02 10.03
C VAL A 62 -5.17 38.52 9.70
N PRO A 63 -4.30 38.06 8.79
CA PRO A 63 -4.12 36.64 8.50
C PRO A 63 -3.76 35.80 9.73
N ARG A 64 -4.36 34.62 9.85
CA ARG A 64 -3.97 33.58 10.82
C ARG A 64 -2.79 32.78 10.27
N CYS A 65 -1.64 33.44 10.14
CA CYS A 65 -0.43 32.78 9.67
C CYS A 65 0.80 33.10 10.51
N VAL A 66 1.80 32.22 10.41
CA VAL A 66 3.17 32.44 10.87
C VAL A 66 4.09 32.20 9.68
N MET A 67 4.99 33.15 9.42
CA MET A 67 6.03 33.00 8.40
C MET A 67 7.37 32.94 9.11
N VAL A 68 8.12 31.87 8.83
CA VAL A 68 9.39 31.58 9.50
C VAL A 68 10.44 31.29 8.46
N ASP A 69 11.57 31.97 8.59
CA ASP A 69 12.79 31.61 7.88
C ASP A 69 14.00 31.78 8.80
N LEU A 70 15.04 30.99 8.57
CA LEU A 70 16.30 31.10 9.31
C LEU A 70 17.16 32.25 8.77
N GLU A 71 16.87 32.70 7.55
CA GLU A 71 17.46 33.89 6.93
C GLU A 71 16.44 35.04 6.86
N PRO A 72 16.84 36.31 7.09
CA PRO A 72 15.90 37.44 7.08
C PRO A 72 15.45 37.86 5.68
N THR A 73 16.21 37.58 4.62
CA THR A 73 16.03 38.17 3.28
C THR A 73 14.60 38.07 2.75
N VAL A 74 14.03 36.86 2.73
CA VAL A 74 12.69 36.62 2.17
C VAL A 74 11.58 37.16 3.06
N VAL A 75 11.76 37.09 4.38
CA VAL A 75 10.80 37.64 5.35
C VAL A 75 10.80 39.17 5.31
N ASP A 76 11.95 39.79 5.08
CA ASP A 76 12.09 41.24 4.95
C ASP A 76 11.46 41.78 3.66
N GLU A 77 11.45 41.00 2.57
CA GLU A 77 10.63 41.30 1.38
C GLU A 77 9.14 41.39 1.72
N VAL A 78 8.63 40.50 2.59
CA VAL A 78 7.23 40.56 3.06
C VAL A 78 7.00 41.80 3.94
N ARG A 79 7.97 42.14 4.81
CA ARG A 79 7.90 43.33 5.67
C ARG A 79 7.97 44.66 4.91
N THR A 80 8.56 44.67 3.72
CA THR A 80 8.71 45.89 2.89
C THR A 80 7.79 45.92 1.68
N GLY A 81 7.18 44.80 1.33
CA GLY A 81 6.30 44.65 0.18
C GLY A 81 4.94 45.32 0.31
N THR A 82 4.08 45.10 -0.69
CA THR A 82 2.75 45.70 -0.79
C THR A 82 1.87 45.39 0.42
N TYR A 83 1.93 44.16 0.94
CA TYR A 83 1.13 43.67 2.06
C TYR A 83 1.83 43.82 3.43
N ARG A 84 2.81 44.72 3.56
CA ARG A 84 3.55 44.94 4.81
C ARG A 84 2.68 45.27 6.03
N GLN A 85 1.51 45.88 5.79
CA GLN A 85 0.58 46.25 6.86
C GLN A 85 -0.39 45.12 7.20
N LEU A 86 -0.52 44.10 6.35
CA LEU A 86 -1.51 43.03 6.54
C LEU A 86 -1.12 42.10 7.70
N PHE A 87 0.14 41.68 7.74
CA PHE A 87 0.65 40.72 8.71
C PHE A 87 0.97 41.37 10.06
N HIS A 88 0.80 40.63 11.15
CA HIS A 88 1.27 41.09 12.45
C HIS A 88 2.80 40.95 12.51
N PRO A 89 3.58 41.98 12.93
CA PRO A 89 5.04 41.91 12.92
C PRO A 89 5.62 40.73 13.72
N GLU A 90 4.92 40.31 14.78
CA GLU A 90 5.34 39.15 15.59
C GLU A 90 5.09 37.79 14.94
N GLN A 91 4.31 37.73 13.86
CA GLN A 91 4.09 36.51 13.06
C GLN A 91 5.20 36.30 12.02
N LEU A 92 6.01 37.33 11.76
CA LEU A 92 7.11 37.31 10.80
C LEU A 92 8.42 37.08 11.55
N ILE A 93 8.85 35.82 11.61
CA ILE A 93 9.99 35.38 12.41
C ILE A 93 11.17 35.14 11.46
N SER A 94 12.28 35.82 11.72
CA SER A 94 13.53 35.61 10.98
C SER A 94 14.68 35.26 11.93
N GLY A 95 15.47 34.27 11.51
CA GLY A 95 16.76 33.96 12.11
C GLY A 95 17.88 34.90 11.63
N LYS A 96 19.11 34.58 12.01
CA LYS A 96 20.32 35.31 11.58
C LYS A 96 21.20 34.51 10.65
N GLU A 97 21.16 33.18 10.76
CA GLU A 97 22.01 32.25 10.02
C GLU A 97 21.11 31.28 9.27
N ASP A 98 21.46 30.99 8.03
CA ASP A 98 20.72 30.06 7.19
C ASP A 98 21.09 28.60 7.50
N ALA A 99 20.23 27.69 7.02
CA ALA A 99 20.51 26.26 7.05
C ALA A 99 21.46 25.81 5.93
N ALA A 100 21.86 26.69 4.99
CA ALA A 100 22.81 26.40 3.91
C ALA A 100 22.51 25.09 3.13
N ASN A 101 21.23 24.83 2.83
CA ASN A 101 20.74 23.59 2.21
C ASN A 101 21.10 22.30 2.96
N ASN A 102 21.31 22.36 4.27
CA ASN A 102 21.59 21.22 5.12
C ASN A 102 20.41 20.96 6.08
N PHE A 103 19.77 19.80 5.94
CA PHE A 103 18.69 19.35 6.83
C PHE A 103 19.13 19.37 8.31
N ALA A 104 20.34 18.87 8.62
CA ALA A 104 20.81 18.74 9.99
C ALA A 104 20.95 20.11 10.68
N ARG A 105 21.34 21.16 9.95
CA ARG A 105 21.35 22.54 10.49
C ARG A 105 19.95 23.02 10.84
N GLY A 106 19.00 22.79 9.92
CA GLY A 106 17.61 23.16 10.11
C GLY A 106 16.92 22.39 11.23
N HIS A 107 17.33 21.15 11.50
CA HIS A 107 16.68 20.28 12.48
C HIS A 107 17.37 20.25 13.85
N TYR A 108 18.70 20.14 13.88
CA TYR A 108 19.47 19.85 15.10
C TYR A 108 20.16 21.05 15.72
N THR A 109 20.71 21.97 14.93
CA THR A 109 21.51 23.10 15.44
C THR A 109 20.70 24.39 15.45
N ILE A 110 20.65 25.11 14.33
CA ILE A 110 20.04 26.44 14.23
C ILE A 110 18.52 26.38 14.45
N GLY A 111 17.85 25.33 13.94
CA GLY A 111 16.41 25.20 14.10
C GLY A 111 15.95 25.10 15.55
N LYS A 112 16.73 24.44 16.42
CA LYS A 112 16.40 24.32 17.85
C LYS A 112 16.43 25.65 18.58
N GLU A 113 17.20 26.62 18.11
CA GLU A 113 17.25 27.95 18.74
C GLU A 113 15.97 28.76 18.46
N ILE A 114 15.33 28.54 17.31
CA ILE A 114 14.16 29.32 16.88
C ILE A 114 12.82 28.62 17.15
N VAL A 115 12.80 27.29 17.26
CA VAL A 115 11.57 26.48 17.34
C VAL A 115 10.66 26.91 18.50
N ASP A 116 11.23 27.19 19.68
CA ASP A 116 10.46 27.57 20.87
C ASP A 116 9.77 28.93 20.68
N LEU A 117 10.44 29.88 20.02
CA LEU A 117 9.87 31.17 19.68
C LEU A 117 8.70 31.00 18.70
N VAL A 118 8.86 30.17 17.67
CA VAL A 118 7.82 29.91 16.68
C VAL A 118 6.60 29.26 17.34
N LEU A 119 6.81 28.25 18.20
CA LEU A 119 5.74 27.56 18.92
C LEU A 119 4.97 28.50 19.85
N ASP A 120 5.64 29.42 20.55
CA ASP A 120 4.95 30.43 21.38
C ASP A 120 4.06 31.34 20.53
N ARG A 121 4.49 31.72 19.32
CA ARG A 121 3.66 32.51 18.40
C ARG A 121 2.47 31.73 17.85
N ILE A 122 2.67 30.45 17.51
CA ILE A 122 1.58 29.57 17.08
C ILE A 122 0.57 29.39 18.22
N ARG A 123 1.05 29.21 19.45
CA ARG A 123 0.20 29.06 20.63
C ARG A 123 -0.68 30.28 20.85
N LYS A 124 -0.12 31.49 20.76
CA LYS A 124 -0.89 32.75 20.81
C LYS A 124 -1.99 32.82 19.76
N LEU A 125 -1.74 32.35 18.54
CA LEU A 125 -2.77 32.29 17.49
C LEU A 125 -3.82 31.22 17.77
N ALA A 126 -3.41 30.07 18.30
CA ALA A 126 -4.31 28.99 18.68
C ALA A 126 -5.24 29.40 19.84
N ASP A 127 -4.72 30.13 20.84
CA ASP A 127 -5.51 30.67 21.97
C ASP A 127 -6.55 31.70 21.50
N ASN A 128 -6.26 32.43 20.42
CA ASN A 128 -7.20 33.34 19.76
C ASN A 128 -8.24 32.64 18.88
N CYS A 129 -8.21 31.31 18.76
CA CYS A 129 -9.18 30.54 17.99
C CYS A 129 -10.24 29.92 18.92
N THR A 130 -11.51 30.00 18.51
CA THR A 130 -12.62 29.38 19.26
C THR A 130 -12.71 27.88 18.98
N GLY A 131 -12.34 27.44 17.78
CA GLY A 131 -12.47 26.06 17.31
C GLY A 131 -11.44 25.69 16.25
N LEU A 132 -10.15 25.74 16.61
CA LEU A 132 -9.04 25.37 15.72
C LEU A 132 -9.25 23.97 15.12
N GLN A 133 -9.35 23.87 13.80
CA GLN A 133 -9.45 22.61 13.06
C GLN A 133 -8.07 21.94 12.95
N GLY A 134 -7.07 22.72 12.55
CA GLY A 134 -5.77 22.18 12.18
C GLY A 134 -4.78 23.21 11.67
N PHE A 135 -3.65 22.69 11.19
CA PHE A 135 -2.54 23.47 10.65
C PHE A 135 -2.35 23.17 9.15
N CYS A 136 -2.15 24.22 8.36
CA CYS A 136 -1.70 24.12 6.97
C CYS A 136 -0.22 24.50 6.93
N VAL A 137 0.66 23.53 6.72
CA VAL A 137 2.11 23.73 6.69
C VAL A 137 2.56 23.86 5.23
N TYR A 138 3.35 24.87 4.92
CA TYR A 138 3.88 25.13 3.59
C TYR A 138 5.40 25.10 3.67
N ASN A 139 6.02 24.16 2.98
CA ASN A 139 7.47 23.99 3.00
C ASN A 139 8.01 23.41 1.69
N ALA A 140 9.31 23.54 1.49
CA ALA A 140 10.03 22.94 0.38
C ALA A 140 10.98 21.86 0.91
N VAL A 141 10.88 20.64 0.37
CA VAL A 141 11.64 19.47 0.87
C VAL A 141 13.12 19.51 0.48
N GLY A 142 13.47 20.25 -0.57
CA GLY A 142 14.85 20.36 -1.05
C GLY A 142 15.75 21.29 -0.22
N GLY A 143 15.18 22.32 0.41
CA GLY A 143 15.95 23.30 1.18
C GLY A 143 16.20 22.86 2.62
N GLY A 144 17.25 23.36 3.26
CA GLY A 144 17.61 22.98 4.64
C GLY A 144 16.63 23.47 5.70
N THR A 145 16.11 24.71 5.56
CA THR A 145 15.09 25.26 6.46
C THR A 145 13.74 24.59 6.24
N GLY A 146 13.29 24.47 4.98
CA GLY A 146 11.98 23.91 4.64
C GLY A 146 11.86 22.43 5.02
N SER A 147 12.93 21.66 4.87
CA SER A 147 12.98 20.27 5.33
C SER A 147 13.25 20.19 6.84
N GLY A 148 14.45 20.55 7.30
CA GLY A 148 14.90 20.34 8.68
C GLY A 148 14.02 21.04 9.73
N LEU A 149 13.85 22.36 9.64
CA LEU A 149 13.02 23.12 10.57
C LEU A 149 11.53 22.75 10.39
N GLY A 150 11.11 22.45 9.16
CA GLY A 150 9.76 21.96 8.87
C GLY A 150 9.42 20.68 9.63
N CYS A 151 10.30 19.68 9.58
CA CYS A 151 10.16 18.40 10.27
C CYS A 151 10.17 18.58 11.79
N LEU A 152 11.12 19.38 12.32
CA LEU A 152 11.18 19.69 13.75
C LEU A 152 9.88 20.36 14.24
N MET A 153 9.32 21.28 13.45
CA MET A 153 8.05 21.93 13.77
C MET A 153 6.88 20.94 13.77
N LEU A 154 6.82 20.02 12.81
CA LEU A 154 5.78 19.00 12.71
C LEU A 154 5.80 18.02 13.89
N GLU A 155 6.99 17.60 14.33
CA GLU A 155 7.17 16.79 15.54
C GLU A 155 6.60 17.50 16.78
N ARG A 156 7.01 18.76 16.99
CA ARG A 156 6.56 19.56 18.14
C ARG A 156 5.07 19.85 18.11
N LEU A 157 4.51 20.15 16.94
CA LEU A 157 3.07 20.34 16.76
C LEU A 157 2.30 19.05 17.02
N SER A 158 2.86 17.88 16.71
CA SER A 158 2.24 16.59 17.00
C SER A 158 2.23 16.30 18.51
N VAL A 159 3.25 16.74 19.25
CA VAL A 159 3.28 16.65 20.72
C VAL A 159 2.27 17.60 21.36
N ASP A 160 2.29 18.88 21.00
CA ASP A 160 1.45 19.90 21.62
C ASP A 160 -0.03 19.80 21.17
N TYR A 161 -0.27 19.44 19.91
CA TYR A 161 -1.58 19.45 19.25
C TYR A 161 -1.91 18.13 18.54
N GLY A 162 -1.64 16.98 19.17
CA GLY A 162 -1.78 15.65 18.54
C GLY A 162 -3.17 15.30 17.99
N LYS A 163 -4.25 15.91 18.48
CA LYS A 163 -5.62 15.69 17.97
C LYS A 163 -6.00 16.56 16.76
N LYS A 164 -5.17 17.55 16.41
CA LYS A 164 -5.45 18.51 15.34
C LYS A 164 -4.86 18.01 14.02
N SER A 165 -5.63 18.16 12.95
CA SER A 165 -5.20 17.73 11.62
C SER A 165 -4.09 18.63 11.08
N LYS A 166 -3.13 18.04 10.37
CA LYS A 166 -1.98 18.71 9.76
C LYS A 166 -1.96 18.39 8.28
N ILE A 167 -2.23 19.40 7.45
CA ILE A 167 -2.13 19.31 6.00
C ILE A 167 -0.83 19.99 5.58
N SER A 168 0.00 19.28 4.82
CA SER A 168 1.24 19.83 4.28
C SER A 168 1.12 20.10 2.79
N PHE A 169 1.58 21.28 2.37
CA PHE A 169 1.73 21.69 0.98
C PHE A 169 3.23 21.74 0.68
N THR A 170 3.71 20.68 0.06
CA THR A 170 5.15 20.43 -0.12
C THR A 170 5.58 20.70 -1.55
N VAL A 171 6.62 21.50 -1.71
CA VAL A 171 7.31 21.64 -3.00
C VAL A 171 8.44 20.64 -3.07
N TRP A 172 8.42 19.81 -4.12
CA TRP A 172 9.34 18.73 -4.37
C TRP A 172 10.51 19.18 -5.25
N SER A 173 11.67 18.59 -4.97
CA SER A 173 12.91 18.84 -5.68
C SER A 173 12.90 18.17 -7.06
N CYS A 174 13.44 18.85 -8.06
CA CYS A 174 13.59 18.32 -9.43
C CYS A 174 15.05 18.50 -9.88
N PRO A 175 15.68 17.50 -10.53
CA PRO A 175 17.07 17.60 -10.99
C PRO A 175 17.34 18.71 -12.00
N GLN A 176 16.36 19.09 -12.83
CA GLN A 176 16.56 20.08 -13.89
C GLN A 176 16.57 21.51 -13.35
N VAL A 177 15.89 21.75 -12.23
CA VAL A 177 15.72 23.06 -11.58
C VAL A 177 16.37 23.07 -10.18
N ALA A 178 17.04 21.99 -9.78
CA ALA A 178 17.69 21.85 -8.49
C ALA A 178 18.76 22.92 -8.34
N THR A 179 18.67 23.66 -7.23
CA THR A 179 19.63 24.70 -6.87
C THR A 179 20.77 24.13 -6.04
N ALA A 180 20.53 23.02 -5.34
CA ALA A 180 21.51 22.33 -4.51
C ALA A 180 21.67 20.86 -4.89
N VAL A 181 22.91 20.37 -4.82
CA VAL A 181 23.27 18.97 -5.14
C VAL A 181 22.72 18.00 -4.08
N VAL A 182 22.58 18.46 -2.84
CA VAL A 182 22.16 17.65 -1.69
C VAL A 182 20.63 17.59 -1.47
N GLU A 183 19.84 18.16 -2.40
CA GLU A 183 18.37 18.13 -2.31
C GLU A 183 17.78 16.71 -2.12
N PRO A 184 18.29 15.64 -2.76
CA PRO A 184 17.76 14.29 -2.52
C PRO A 184 17.93 13.80 -1.09
N TYR A 185 19.04 14.14 -0.41
CA TYR A 185 19.23 13.81 1.01
C TYR A 185 18.20 14.53 1.89
N ASN A 186 18.05 15.84 1.70
CA ASN A 186 17.06 16.63 2.43
C ASN A 186 15.64 16.11 2.19
N THR A 187 15.34 15.67 0.96
CA THR A 187 14.02 15.16 0.59
C THR A 187 13.71 13.84 1.29
N VAL A 188 14.62 12.85 1.26
CA VAL A 188 14.41 11.55 1.93
C VAL A 188 14.23 11.73 3.44
N LEU A 189 15.09 12.53 4.07
CA LEU A 189 14.97 12.83 5.51
C LEU A 189 13.67 13.56 5.83
N CYS A 190 13.24 14.50 4.98
CA CYS A 190 11.98 15.22 5.16
C CYS A 190 10.78 14.28 5.06
N VAL A 191 10.77 13.40 4.06
CA VAL A 191 9.67 12.46 3.81
C VAL A 191 9.50 11.49 4.98
N HIS A 192 10.61 11.02 5.57
CA HIS A 192 10.58 10.19 6.77
C HIS A 192 9.80 10.85 7.91
N SER A 193 10.08 12.11 8.27
CA SER A 193 9.29 12.81 9.31
C SER A 193 7.87 13.19 8.85
N LEU A 194 7.67 13.51 7.57
CA LEU A 194 6.33 13.80 7.03
C LEU A 194 5.41 12.58 7.17
N LEU A 195 5.96 11.38 7.00
CA LEU A 195 5.22 10.12 7.06
C LEU A 195 4.55 9.88 8.43
N GLU A 196 5.18 10.32 9.51
CA GLU A 196 4.66 10.12 10.88
C GLU A 196 3.78 11.28 11.37
N HIS A 197 4.09 12.51 10.94
CA HIS A 197 3.53 13.71 11.56
C HIS A 197 2.55 14.48 10.69
N THR A 198 2.31 14.07 9.45
CA THR A 198 1.30 14.72 8.59
C THR A 198 0.12 13.79 8.31
N ASP A 199 -1.09 14.37 8.25
CA ASP A 199 -2.30 13.62 7.95
C ASP A 199 -2.56 13.54 6.45
N VAL A 200 -2.24 14.61 5.72
CA VAL A 200 -2.33 14.71 4.26
C VAL A 200 -1.17 15.55 3.75
N THR A 201 -0.41 15.03 2.79
CA THR A 201 0.66 15.77 2.13
C THR A 201 0.34 15.94 0.66
N ILE A 202 0.16 17.19 0.25
CA ILE A 202 -0.05 17.58 -1.14
C ILE A 202 1.30 17.90 -1.77
N MET A 203 1.56 17.26 -2.91
CA MET A 203 2.85 17.35 -3.59
C MET A 203 2.75 18.28 -4.81
N TYR A 204 3.75 19.16 -4.94
CA TYR A 204 3.96 20.02 -6.10
C TYR A 204 5.37 19.81 -6.64
N ASP A 205 5.49 19.39 -7.90
CA ASP A 205 6.78 19.21 -8.56
C ASP A 205 7.12 20.45 -9.38
N ASN A 206 8.28 21.05 -9.11
CA ASN A 206 8.75 22.21 -9.85
C ASN A 206 8.93 21.92 -11.35
N GLU A 207 9.27 20.68 -11.75
CA GLU A 207 9.40 20.32 -13.17
C GLU A 207 8.06 20.38 -13.90
N ALA A 208 7.03 19.78 -13.29
CA ALA A 208 5.70 19.72 -13.86
C ALA A 208 5.09 21.12 -13.97
N LEU A 209 5.26 21.95 -12.93
CA LEU A 209 4.83 23.33 -12.95
C LEU A 209 5.54 24.15 -14.04
N TYR A 210 6.85 23.94 -14.21
CA TYR A 210 7.63 24.61 -15.25
C TYR A 210 7.14 24.23 -16.65
N ASP A 211 6.90 22.94 -16.89
CA ASP A 211 6.35 22.42 -18.14
C ASP A 211 4.96 22.99 -18.44
N ILE A 212 4.08 23.07 -17.44
CA ILE A 212 2.73 23.64 -17.56
C ILE A 212 2.81 25.13 -17.92
N CYS A 213 3.63 25.91 -17.20
CA CYS A 213 3.81 27.33 -17.51
C CYS A 213 4.35 27.55 -18.92
N ARG A 214 5.30 26.73 -19.36
CA ARG A 214 5.88 26.86 -20.70
C ARG A 214 4.93 26.47 -21.82
N ARG A 215 4.14 25.40 -21.63
CA ARG A 215 3.25 24.86 -22.66
C ARG A 215 1.92 25.59 -22.75
N ASN A 216 1.32 25.90 -21.60
CA ASN A 216 -0.06 26.41 -21.54
C ASN A 216 -0.11 27.95 -21.43
N LEU A 217 0.86 28.55 -20.74
CA LEU A 217 0.94 30.01 -20.57
C LEU A 217 1.86 30.69 -21.60
N ASP A 218 2.52 29.90 -22.47
CA ASP A 218 3.48 30.35 -23.48
C ASP A 218 4.66 31.17 -22.92
N ILE A 219 5.05 30.89 -21.67
CA ILE A 219 6.19 31.56 -21.02
C ILE A 219 7.47 30.79 -21.34
N GLU A 220 8.40 31.38 -22.10
CA GLU A 220 9.64 30.70 -22.49
C GLU A 220 10.52 30.32 -21.28
N ARG A 221 10.59 31.21 -20.28
CA ARG A 221 11.39 31.03 -19.05
C ARG A 221 10.58 31.39 -17.81
N PRO A 222 9.77 30.46 -17.27
CA PRO A 222 9.04 30.65 -16.03
C PRO A 222 9.95 31.03 -14.86
N THR A 223 9.55 32.04 -14.09
CA THR A 223 10.19 32.44 -12.83
C THR A 223 9.43 31.86 -11.63
N TYR A 224 10.04 31.88 -10.43
CA TYR A 224 9.36 31.46 -9.20
C TYR A 224 8.05 32.23 -8.95
N THR A 225 7.96 33.50 -9.36
CA THR A 225 6.70 34.26 -9.26
C THR A 225 5.59 33.65 -10.11
N ASN A 226 5.91 33.17 -11.33
CA ASN A 226 4.92 32.51 -12.19
C ASN A 226 4.48 31.17 -11.60
N LEU A 227 5.44 30.36 -11.12
CA LEU A 227 5.16 29.07 -10.48
C LEU A 227 4.31 29.23 -9.22
N ASN A 228 4.70 30.17 -8.34
CA ASN A 228 3.99 30.42 -7.08
C ASN A 228 2.57 30.95 -7.30
N ARG A 229 2.33 31.74 -8.35
CA ARG A 229 0.97 32.17 -8.72
C ARG A 229 0.10 31.01 -9.17
N LEU A 230 0.65 30.05 -9.91
CA LEU A 230 -0.07 28.83 -10.29
C LEU A 230 -0.38 27.96 -9.05
N ILE A 231 0.63 27.75 -8.18
CA ILE A 231 0.46 27.04 -6.90
C ILE A 231 -0.61 27.73 -6.03
N ALA A 232 -0.59 29.06 -5.95
CA ALA A 232 -1.56 29.83 -5.18
C ALA A 232 -3.00 29.64 -5.68
N GLN A 233 -3.22 29.53 -7.00
CA GLN A 233 -4.54 29.25 -7.58
C GLN A 233 -5.05 27.86 -7.21
N ILE A 234 -4.15 26.88 -7.16
CA ILE A 234 -4.46 25.51 -6.74
C ILE A 234 -4.83 25.51 -5.26
N ILE A 235 -3.95 26.02 -4.39
CA ILE A 235 -4.19 26.12 -2.94
C ILE A 235 -5.47 26.89 -2.65
N SER A 236 -5.73 27.97 -3.39
CA SER A 236 -6.99 28.71 -3.28
C SER A 236 -8.20 27.85 -3.61
N SER A 237 -8.13 27.05 -4.68
CA SER A 237 -9.21 26.14 -5.06
C SER A 237 -9.43 25.01 -4.05
N LEU A 238 -8.36 24.52 -3.42
CA LEU A 238 -8.43 23.48 -2.40
C LEU A 238 -8.98 24.00 -1.06
N THR A 239 -8.57 25.20 -0.67
CA THR A 239 -9.01 25.85 0.58
C THR A 239 -10.31 26.63 0.42
N ALA A 240 -10.86 26.73 -0.80
CA ALA A 240 -12.08 27.48 -1.07
C ALA A 240 -13.29 26.97 -0.26
N SER A 241 -13.37 25.66 0.02
CA SER A 241 -14.44 25.08 0.85
C SER A 241 -14.38 25.48 2.31
N LEU A 242 -13.21 25.94 2.79
CA LEU A 242 -13.01 26.42 4.15
C LEU A 242 -13.27 27.93 4.28
N ARG A 243 -13.12 28.67 3.18
CA ARG A 243 -13.20 30.15 3.15
C ARG A 243 -14.54 30.68 2.65
N PHE A 244 -15.25 29.88 1.86
CA PHE A 244 -16.53 30.25 1.28
C PHE A 244 -17.60 29.22 1.62
N ASP A 245 -18.83 29.67 1.69
CA ASP A 245 -19.96 28.77 1.79
C ASP A 245 -20.27 28.18 0.40
N GLY A 246 -20.27 26.85 0.32
CA GLY A 246 -20.52 26.08 -0.89
C GLY A 246 -21.60 25.01 -0.66
N ALA A 247 -22.07 24.43 -1.77
CA ALA A 247 -23.11 23.39 -1.70
C ALA A 247 -22.60 22.08 -1.09
N LEU A 248 -21.29 21.84 -1.16
CA LEU A 248 -20.61 20.71 -0.54
C LEU A 248 -19.26 21.18 0.00
N ASN A 249 -19.24 21.58 1.28
CA ASN A 249 -18.02 22.03 1.95
C ASN A 249 -17.25 20.83 2.49
N VAL A 250 -15.97 20.73 2.11
CA VAL A 250 -15.04 19.73 2.64
C VAL A 250 -14.20 20.37 3.73
N ASP A 251 -14.25 19.81 4.94
CA ASP A 251 -13.41 20.21 6.07
C ASP A 251 -11.97 19.66 5.97
N ILE A 252 -11.04 20.25 6.73
CA ILE A 252 -9.66 19.74 6.87
C ILE A 252 -9.65 18.25 7.29
N THR A 253 -10.47 17.89 8.28
CA THR A 253 -10.61 16.49 8.74
C THR A 253 -11.23 15.60 7.68
N GLU A 254 -12.09 16.16 6.82
CA GLU A 254 -12.69 15.41 5.73
C GLU A 254 -11.69 15.13 4.61
N PHE A 255 -10.67 15.97 4.37
CA PHE A 255 -9.61 15.61 3.43
C PHE A 255 -8.94 14.29 3.83
N GLN A 256 -8.65 14.09 5.11
CA GLN A 256 -8.09 12.84 5.62
C GLN A 256 -9.05 11.67 5.41
N THR A 257 -10.29 11.76 5.87
CA THR A 257 -11.26 10.64 5.75
C THR A 257 -11.65 10.33 4.30
N ASN A 258 -11.55 11.32 3.41
CA ASN A 258 -11.95 11.18 2.02
C ASN A 258 -10.84 10.65 1.11
N LEU A 259 -9.59 11.01 1.38
CA LEU A 259 -8.47 10.76 0.49
C LEU A 259 -7.45 9.74 1.03
N VAL A 260 -7.40 9.53 2.35
CA VAL A 260 -6.38 8.69 3.00
C VAL A 260 -7.02 7.37 3.48
N PRO A 261 -6.93 6.29 2.69
CA PRO A 261 -7.44 4.98 3.10
C PRO A 261 -6.54 4.33 4.17
N TYR A 262 -5.24 4.55 4.09
CA TYR A 262 -4.23 4.00 4.99
C TYR A 262 -3.34 5.13 5.52
N PRO A 263 -3.02 5.17 6.83
CA PRO A 263 -2.28 6.28 7.42
C PRO A 263 -0.93 6.59 6.75
N ARG A 264 -0.18 5.60 6.27
CA ARG A 264 1.12 5.82 5.56
C ARG A 264 0.95 6.35 4.13
N ILE A 265 -0.20 6.10 3.50
CA ILE A 265 -0.48 6.42 2.09
C ILE A 265 -1.29 7.72 2.01
N HIS A 266 -0.66 8.82 2.43
CA HIS A 266 -1.30 10.14 2.50
C HIS A 266 -0.67 11.19 1.57
N PHE A 267 0.08 10.75 0.56
CA PHE A 267 0.68 11.63 -0.43
C PHE A 267 -0.25 11.79 -1.63
N MET A 268 -0.62 13.04 -1.93
CA MET A 268 -1.68 13.36 -2.88
C MET A 268 -1.11 13.98 -4.15
N LEU A 269 -1.61 13.52 -5.29
CA LEU A 269 -1.42 14.16 -6.58
C LEU A 269 -2.45 15.28 -6.76
N THR A 270 -2.01 16.38 -7.36
CA THR A 270 -2.89 17.50 -7.71
C THR A 270 -2.87 17.78 -9.21
N SER A 271 -4.01 18.24 -9.71
CA SER A 271 -4.19 18.66 -11.10
C SER A 271 -5.17 19.83 -11.16
N PHE A 272 -4.96 20.76 -12.07
CA PHE A 272 -5.80 21.94 -12.19
C PHE A 272 -6.11 22.22 -13.65
N ALA A 273 -7.38 22.46 -13.93
CA ALA A 273 -7.83 22.88 -15.24
C ALA A 273 -8.97 23.89 -15.13
N PRO A 274 -9.04 24.88 -16.03
CA PRO A 274 -8.12 25.08 -17.14
C PRO A 274 -6.94 26.01 -16.78
N VAL A 275 -5.78 25.75 -17.39
CA VAL A 275 -4.62 26.65 -17.34
C VAL A 275 -4.49 27.29 -18.72
N ILE A 276 -4.92 28.54 -18.85
CA ILE A 276 -4.96 29.28 -20.12
C ILE A 276 -4.28 30.64 -19.93
N SER A 277 -3.44 31.02 -20.90
CA SER A 277 -2.83 32.36 -20.98
C SER A 277 -3.90 33.45 -21.13
N ALA A 278 -3.66 34.62 -20.53
CA ALA A 278 -4.53 35.79 -20.68
C ALA A 278 -4.83 36.17 -22.15
N GLU A 279 -3.92 35.90 -23.08
CA GLU A 279 -4.09 36.19 -24.51
C GLU A 279 -5.04 35.22 -25.22
N LYS A 280 -5.03 33.94 -24.82
CA LYS A 280 -5.84 32.86 -25.42
C LYS A 280 -7.29 32.81 -24.90
N ALA A 281 -7.56 33.51 -23.80
CA ALA A 281 -8.83 33.51 -23.08
C ALA A 281 -10.08 33.84 -23.92
N TYR A 282 -9.93 34.68 -24.95
CA TYR A 282 -11.06 35.18 -25.74
C TYR A 282 -11.64 34.15 -26.72
N HIS A 283 -10.89 33.10 -27.03
CA HIS A 283 -11.24 32.17 -28.11
C HIS A 283 -11.94 30.90 -27.65
N GLU A 284 -11.82 30.52 -26.36
CA GLU A 284 -12.29 29.23 -25.86
C GLU A 284 -13.04 29.37 -24.53
N GLN A 285 -14.31 28.95 -24.52
CA GLN A 285 -15.06 28.71 -23.29
C GLN A 285 -15.17 27.20 -23.08
N LEU A 286 -14.45 26.69 -22.08
CA LEU A 286 -14.45 25.27 -21.77
C LEU A 286 -15.71 24.89 -20.97
N SER A 287 -16.35 23.81 -21.40
CA SER A 287 -17.48 23.20 -20.72
C SER A 287 -17.04 22.46 -19.44
N VAL A 288 -17.99 22.13 -18.56
CA VAL A 288 -17.70 21.33 -17.35
C VAL A 288 -17.09 19.99 -17.75
N ALA A 289 -17.61 19.32 -18.78
CA ALA A 289 -17.09 18.04 -19.23
C ALA A 289 -15.63 18.12 -19.73
N GLU A 290 -15.26 19.19 -20.44
CA GLU A 290 -13.89 19.37 -20.94
C GLU A 290 -12.89 19.65 -19.82
N ILE A 291 -13.21 20.52 -18.85
CA ILE A 291 -12.32 20.76 -17.70
C ILE A 291 -12.19 19.50 -16.84
N THR A 292 -13.28 18.77 -16.63
CA THR A 292 -13.32 17.51 -15.89
C THR A 292 -12.47 16.45 -16.58
N MET A 293 -12.43 16.42 -17.92
CA MET A 293 -11.55 15.51 -18.65
C MET A 293 -10.08 15.94 -18.59
N SER A 294 -9.83 17.24 -18.69
CA SER A 294 -8.48 17.82 -18.72
C SER A 294 -7.68 17.58 -17.44
N VAL A 295 -8.35 17.51 -16.28
CA VAL A 295 -7.67 17.24 -15.00
C VAL A 295 -7.10 15.82 -14.90
N PHE A 296 -7.61 14.86 -15.68
CA PHE A 296 -7.07 13.49 -15.76
C PHE A 296 -5.97 13.34 -16.82
N GLU A 297 -5.65 14.39 -17.56
CA GLU A 297 -4.55 14.36 -18.51
C GLU A 297 -3.22 14.47 -17.76
N PRO A 298 -2.22 13.61 -18.08
CA PRO A 298 -0.89 13.70 -17.46
C PRO A 298 -0.23 15.07 -17.68
N ALA A 299 -0.62 15.78 -18.75
CA ALA A 299 -0.16 17.11 -19.09
C ALA A 299 -0.56 18.20 -18.06
N SER A 300 -1.65 17.99 -17.32
CA SER A 300 -2.21 18.93 -16.35
C SER A 300 -1.85 18.59 -14.90
N MET A 301 -1.17 17.45 -14.68
CA MET A 301 -0.73 17.01 -13.36
C MET A 301 0.41 17.90 -12.86
N MET A 302 0.33 18.28 -11.59
CA MET A 302 1.33 19.13 -10.92
C MET A 302 2.52 18.34 -10.40
N VAL A 303 2.52 17.03 -10.59
CA VAL A 303 3.59 16.12 -10.23
C VAL A 303 3.94 15.31 -11.48
N LYS A 304 5.24 15.18 -11.77
CA LYS A 304 5.71 14.47 -12.96
C LYS A 304 5.61 12.95 -12.77
N CYS A 305 4.42 12.41 -12.95
CA CYS A 305 4.13 10.96 -12.95
C CYS A 305 3.07 10.64 -14.01
N ASP A 306 3.08 9.44 -14.57
CA ASP A 306 1.97 9.02 -15.44
C ASP A 306 0.87 8.34 -14.59
N PRO A 307 -0.29 8.99 -14.38
CA PRO A 307 -1.39 8.39 -13.62
C PRO A 307 -1.91 7.08 -14.23
N ARG A 308 -1.61 6.79 -15.51
CA ARG A 308 -2.05 5.58 -16.21
C ARG A 308 -1.28 4.33 -15.80
N HIS A 309 -0.08 4.48 -15.23
CA HIS A 309 0.70 3.37 -14.70
C HIS A 309 0.27 2.98 -13.27
N GLY A 310 -0.56 3.80 -12.63
CA GLY A 310 -1.07 3.55 -11.29
C GLY A 310 -2.58 3.34 -11.27
N LYS A 311 -3.07 3.14 -10.04
CA LYS A 311 -4.51 3.07 -9.74
C LYS A 311 -4.89 4.20 -8.80
N TYR A 312 -6.11 4.67 -8.93
CA TYR A 312 -6.69 5.65 -8.04
C TYR A 312 -7.34 4.96 -6.84
N MET A 313 -6.97 5.38 -5.64
CA MET A 313 -7.62 4.98 -4.40
C MET A 313 -8.80 5.89 -4.07
N ALA A 314 -8.58 7.20 -4.23
CA ALA A 314 -9.57 8.23 -3.97
C ALA A 314 -9.33 9.43 -4.88
N CYS A 315 -10.41 10.12 -5.24
CA CYS A 315 -10.37 11.30 -6.09
C CYS A 315 -11.40 12.32 -5.60
N CYS A 316 -10.94 13.52 -5.25
CA CYS A 316 -11.77 14.67 -4.94
C CYS A 316 -11.65 15.71 -6.05
N MET A 317 -12.78 16.17 -6.57
CA MET A 317 -12.87 17.20 -7.61
C MET A 317 -13.53 18.46 -7.02
N MET A 318 -12.77 19.54 -6.94
CA MET A 318 -13.21 20.83 -6.40
C MET A 318 -13.49 21.78 -7.56
N TYR A 319 -14.76 21.98 -7.86
CA TYR A 319 -15.23 22.88 -8.91
C TYR A 319 -15.46 24.29 -8.35
N ARG A 320 -15.08 25.31 -9.13
CA ARG A 320 -15.32 26.72 -8.83
C ARG A 320 -15.97 27.44 -10.00
N GLY A 321 -16.91 28.34 -9.71
CA GLY A 321 -17.56 29.23 -10.67
C GLY A 321 -18.91 28.74 -11.17
N ASP A 322 -19.24 29.09 -12.41
CA ASP A 322 -20.50 28.74 -13.06
C ASP A 322 -20.54 27.24 -13.43
N VAL A 323 -20.90 26.41 -12.45
CA VAL A 323 -20.90 24.95 -12.56
C VAL A 323 -22.23 24.39 -12.05
N VAL A 324 -22.94 23.69 -12.94
CA VAL A 324 -24.21 23.04 -12.62
C VAL A 324 -23.95 21.62 -12.09
N PRO A 325 -24.49 21.22 -10.92
CA PRO A 325 -24.25 19.88 -10.36
C PRO A 325 -24.64 18.71 -11.28
N LYS A 326 -25.66 18.91 -12.12
CA LYS A 326 -26.08 17.91 -13.13
C LYS A 326 -24.98 17.62 -14.14
N ASP A 327 -24.28 18.65 -14.60
CA ASP A 327 -23.22 18.53 -15.60
C ASP A 327 -21.98 17.88 -15.00
N VAL A 328 -21.67 18.17 -13.73
CA VAL A 328 -20.61 17.49 -12.97
C VAL A 328 -20.89 15.99 -12.88
N ASN A 329 -22.10 15.61 -12.49
CA ASN A 329 -22.48 14.19 -12.38
C ASN A 329 -22.42 13.48 -13.74
N ALA A 330 -22.83 14.13 -14.83
CA ALA A 330 -22.72 13.59 -16.19
C ALA A 330 -21.26 13.44 -16.66
N ALA A 331 -20.41 14.43 -16.35
CA ALA A 331 -18.99 14.39 -16.66
C ALA A 331 -18.27 13.27 -15.89
N VAL A 332 -18.52 13.14 -14.58
CA VAL A 332 -17.98 12.07 -13.73
C VAL A 332 -18.48 10.70 -14.18
N ALA A 333 -19.75 10.56 -14.57
CA ALA A 333 -20.27 9.32 -15.13
C ALA A 333 -19.54 8.91 -16.42
N THR A 334 -19.23 9.89 -17.28
CA THR A 334 -18.44 9.66 -18.51
C THR A 334 -17.02 9.21 -18.17
N ILE A 335 -16.37 9.85 -17.19
CA ILE A 335 -15.02 9.49 -16.73
C ILE A 335 -14.96 8.06 -16.22
N LYS A 336 -15.95 7.64 -15.42
CA LYS A 336 -16.04 6.27 -14.88
C LYS A 336 -16.11 5.19 -15.96
N THR A 337 -16.56 5.52 -17.17
CA THR A 337 -16.60 4.56 -18.29
C THR A 337 -15.27 4.44 -19.04
N LYS A 338 -14.31 5.35 -18.82
CA LYS A 338 -13.03 5.34 -19.52
C LYS A 338 -12.08 4.32 -18.89
N ARG A 339 -11.57 3.40 -19.72
CA ARG A 339 -10.62 2.36 -19.31
C ARG A 339 -9.25 2.89 -18.84
N THR A 340 -8.92 4.13 -19.19
CA THR A 340 -7.64 4.76 -18.83
C THR A 340 -7.57 5.16 -17.36
N ILE A 341 -8.72 5.21 -16.67
CA ILE A 341 -8.81 5.63 -15.27
C ILE A 341 -9.25 4.41 -14.47
N GLN A 342 -8.27 3.77 -13.84
CA GLN A 342 -8.49 2.55 -13.06
C GLN A 342 -8.53 2.92 -11.59
N PHE A 343 -9.61 2.53 -10.91
CA PHE A 343 -9.71 2.59 -9.46
C PHE A 343 -9.33 1.25 -8.86
N VAL A 344 -8.91 1.26 -7.60
CA VAL A 344 -8.75 0.04 -6.80
C VAL A 344 -10.10 -0.66 -6.58
N ASP A 345 -10.10 -2.00 -6.55
CA ASP A 345 -11.33 -2.80 -6.53
C ASP A 345 -12.19 -2.60 -5.28
N TRP A 346 -11.53 -2.33 -4.16
CA TRP A 346 -12.17 -2.08 -2.87
C TRP A 346 -12.75 -0.67 -2.74
N CYS A 347 -12.50 0.25 -3.70
CA CYS A 347 -13.08 1.59 -3.74
C CYS A 347 -13.73 1.92 -5.10
N PRO A 348 -14.85 1.26 -5.46
CA PRO A 348 -15.52 1.46 -6.75
C PRO A 348 -16.21 2.83 -6.90
N THR A 349 -16.42 3.55 -5.79
CA THR A 349 -17.07 4.88 -5.76
C THR A 349 -16.14 5.97 -5.22
N GLY A 350 -14.88 5.98 -5.67
CA GLY A 350 -13.85 6.89 -5.16
C GLY A 350 -13.96 8.38 -5.54
N PHE A 351 -15.06 8.84 -6.16
CA PHE A 351 -15.23 10.25 -6.56
C PHE A 351 -16.01 11.06 -5.53
N LYS A 352 -15.41 12.15 -5.05
CA LYS A 352 -16.08 13.18 -4.26
C LYS A 352 -16.01 14.51 -5.02
N CYS A 353 -17.09 15.28 -5.02
CA CYS A 353 -17.18 16.51 -5.81
C CYS A 353 -17.61 17.68 -4.92
N GLY A 354 -16.73 18.67 -4.73
CA GLY A 354 -17.05 19.95 -4.11
C GLY A 354 -17.45 20.97 -5.18
N ILE A 355 -18.45 21.81 -4.91
CA ILE A 355 -18.86 22.90 -5.82
C ILE A 355 -18.98 24.20 -5.04
N ASN A 356 -18.20 25.19 -5.48
CA ASN A 356 -18.29 26.57 -5.04
C ASN A 356 -18.71 27.46 -6.22
N TYR A 357 -19.76 28.25 -6.04
CA TYR A 357 -20.32 29.10 -7.10
C TYR A 357 -19.51 30.37 -7.38
N GLN A 358 -18.55 30.71 -6.51
CA GLN A 358 -17.68 31.85 -6.76
C GLN A 358 -16.64 31.52 -7.84
N PRO A 359 -16.52 32.35 -8.89
CA PRO A 359 -15.52 32.14 -9.93
C PRO A 359 -14.10 32.30 -9.37
N PRO A 360 -13.11 31.61 -9.96
CA PRO A 360 -11.71 31.82 -9.62
C PRO A 360 -11.29 33.28 -9.88
N THR A 361 -10.66 33.90 -8.90
CA THR A 361 -10.09 35.24 -9.04
C THR A 361 -8.66 35.12 -9.55
N VAL A 362 -8.25 36.00 -10.46
CA VAL A 362 -6.86 36.08 -10.92
C VAL A 362 -6.19 37.32 -10.36
N VAL A 363 -4.89 37.20 -10.06
CA VAL A 363 -4.07 38.32 -9.60
C VAL A 363 -3.90 39.32 -10.77
N PRO A 364 -4.13 40.63 -10.55
CA PRO A 364 -3.85 41.65 -11.56
C PRO A 364 -2.38 41.59 -12.04
N GLY A 365 -2.16 41.56 -13.35
CA GLY A 365 -0.81 41.37 -13.92
C GLY A 365 -0.27 39.94 -13.76
N GLY A 366 -1.15 38.98 -13.49
CA GLY A 366 -0.87 37.55 -13.58
C GLY A 366 -1.00 37.01 -15.00
N ASP A 367 -0.41 35.84 -15.23
CA ASP A 367 -0.34 35.20 -16.55
C ASP A 367 -1.62 34.43 -16.92
N LEU A 368 -2.45 34.15 -15.90
CA LEU A 368 -3.68 33.36 -16.04
C LEU A 368 -4.86 34.21 -16.50
N ALA A 369 -5.60 33.66 -17.46
CA ALA A 369 -6.87 34.19 -17.91
C ALA A 369 -7.96 34.17 -16.82
N LYS A 370 -8.85 35.17 -16.84
CA LYS A 370 -10.11 35.09 -16.10
C LYS A 370 -11.00 34.03 -16.72
N VAL A 371 -11.34 33.01 -15.94
CA VAL A 371 -12.19 31.90 -16.36
C VAL A 371 -13.49 31.88 -15.57
N MET A 372 -14.58 31.52 -16.24
CA MET A 372 -15.90 31.42 -15.59
C MET A 372 -16.04 30.19 -14.70
N ARG A 373 -15.22 29.17 -14.96
CA ARG A 373 -15.22 27.89 -14.25
C ARG A 373 -13.83 27.27 -14.23
N ALA A 374 -13.51 26.60 -13.13
CA ALA A 374 -12.30 25.79 -12.98
C ALA A 374 -12.59 24.53 -12.15
N CYS A 375 -11.72 23.54 -12.29
CA CYS A 375 -11.72 22.31 -11.54
C CYS A 375 -10.31 22.03 -11.02
N CYS A 376 -10.20 21.85 -9.71
CA CYS A 376 -9.00 21.35 -9.07
C CYS A 376 -9.24 19.92 -8.60
N MET A 377 -8.41 18.99 -9.02
CA MET A 377 -8.47 17.60 -8.59
C MET A 377 -7.38 17.33 -7.56
N ILE A 378 -7.75 16.67 -6.46
CA ILE A 378 -6.83 15.99 -5.56
C ILE A 378 -7.11 14.51 -5.67
N SER A 379 -6.09 13.71 -5.93
CA SER A 379 -6.24 12.27 -6.05
C SER A 379 -5.13 11.53 -5.34
N ASN A 380 -5.51 10.49 -4.62
CA ASN A 380 -4.57 9.52 -4.08
C ASN A 380 -4.39 8.40 -5.11
N SER A 381 -3.18 8.28 -5.66
CA SER A 381 -2.87 7.30 -6.69
C SER A 381 -1.53 6.64 -6.44
N THR A 382 -1.43 5.35 -6.75
CA THR A 382 -0.17 4.59 -6.65
C THR A 382 0.90 5.05 -7.65
N ALA A 383 0.54 5.84 -8.67
CA ALA A 383 1.50 6.40 -9.63
C ALA A 383 2.55 7.32 -8.97
N ILE A 384 2.26 7.83 -7.76
CA ILE A 384 3.20 8.67 -7.01
C ILE A 384 4.46 7.90 -6.58
N ALA A 385 4.42 6.56 -6.54
CA ALA A 385 5.58 5.71 -6.27
C ALA A 385 6.74 5.95 -7.26
N GLU A 386 6.45 6.31 -8.51
CA GLU A 386 7.48 6.68 -9.49
C GLU A 386 8.32 7.88 -9.03
N VAL A 387 7.72 8.80 -8.27
CA VAL A 387 8.39 10.01 -7.77
C VAL A 387 9.39 9.64 -6.67
N PHE A 388 8.98 8.80 -5.72
CA PHE A 388 9.85 8.31 -4.66
C PHE A 388 11.04 7.54 -5.24
N SER A 389 10.77 6.62 -6.18
CA SER A 389 11.82 5.79 -6.80
C SER A 389 12.90 6.61 -7.51
N ARG A 390 12.54 7.73 -8.15
CA ARG A 390 13.51 8.65 -8.77
C ARG A 390 14.41 9.35 -7.75
N ILE A 391 13.88 9.67 -6.57
CA ILE A 391 14.63 10.32 -5.50
C ILE A 391 15.52 9.30 -4.80
N ASP A 392 14.99 8.12 -4.51
CA ASP A 392 15.73 7.00 -3.92
C ASP A 392 16.92 6.59 -4.78
N HIS A 393 16.73 6.47 -6.11
CA HIS A 393 17.83 6.17 -7.00
C HIS A 393 18.99 7.18 -6.88
N LYS A 394 18.69 8.47 -6.77
CA LYS A 394 19.73 9.51 -6.61
C LYS A 394 20.34 9.51 -5.23
N PHE A 395 19.52 9.30 -4.21
CA PHE A 395 19.98 9.13 -2.84
C PHE A 395 21.01 8.00 -2.78
N ASP A 396 20.68 6.84 -3.34
CA ASP A 396 21.55 5.65 -3.34
C ASP A 396 22.86 5.91 -4.10
N LEU A 397 22.81 6.61 -5.24
CA LEU A 397 24.00 7.00 -6.00
C LEU A 397 24.96 7.85 -5.16
N MET A 398 24.45 8.86 -4.43
CA MET A 398 25.28 9.73 -3.60
C MET A 398 25.75 9.04 -2.32
N TYR A 399 24.86 8.31 -1.66
CA TYR A 399 25.11 7.65 -0.38
C TYR A 399 26.08 6.47 -0.51
N SER A 400 26.07 5.75 -1.65
CA SER A 400 27.05 4.69 -1.94
C SER A 400 28.51 5.17 -1.93
N LYS A 401 28.73 6.46 -2.18
CA LYS A 401 30.05 7.12 -2.12
C LYS A 401 30.25 7.93 -0.84
N ARG A 402 29.26 7.96 0.05
CA ARG A 402 29.20 8.84 1.23
C ARG A 402 29.51 10.29 0.88
N ALA A 403 29.09 10.73 -0.31
CA ALA A 403 29.30 12.11 -0.75
C ALA A 403 28.47 13.04 0.15
N PHE A 404 29.06 14.15 0.59
CA PHE A 404 28.44 15.19 1.43
C PHE A 404 27.90 14.78 2.82
N VAL A 405 27.94 13.49 3.20
CA VAL A 405 27.44 12.98 4.49
C VAL A 405 28.08 13.67 5.70
N HIS A 406 29.38 13.99 5.61
CA HIS A 406 30.12 14.67 6.68
C HIS A 406 29.55 16.06 7.05
N HIS A 407 28.86 16.76 6.13
CA HIS A 407 28.20 18.02 6.45
C HIS A 407 26.99 17.84 7.38
N TYR A 408 26.30 16.71 7.30
CA TYR A 408 25.15 16.40 8.14
C TYR A 408 25.62 15.90 9.51
N VAL A 409 26.58 14.96 9.51
CA VAL A 409 27.15 14.41 10.76
C VAL A 409 27.89 15.49 11.57
N GLY A 410 28.54 16.44 10.90
CA GLY A 410 29.20 17.57 11.56
C GLY A 410 28.24 18.52 12.29
N GLU A 411 26.95 18.46 11.98
CA GLU A 411 25.88 19.29 12.56
C GLU A 411 25.05 18.50 13.58
N GLY A 412 25.57 17.37 14.07
CA GLY A 412 25.00 16.62 15.18
C GLY A 412 23.95 15.56 14.81
N MET A 413 23.78 15.27 13.52
CA MET A 413 22.95 14.17 13.02
C MET A 413 23.73 12.86 13.06
N GLU A 414 23.08 11.75 13.44
CA GLU A 414 23.73 10.44 13.36
C GLU A 414 23.71 9.89 11.93
N GLU A 415 24.78 9.23 11.50
CA GLU A 415 24.82 8.64 10.15
C GLU A 415 23.77 7.53 9.96
N GLY A 416 23.35 6.88 11.06
CA GLY A 416 22.30 5.85 11.06
C GLY A 416 20.96 6.35 10.51
N GLU A 417 20.60 7.61 10.78
CA GLU A 417 19.33 8.22 10.37
C GLU A 417 19.14 8.23 8.84
N PHE A 418 20.23 8.34 8.07
CA PHE A 418 20.16 8.22 6.62
C PHE A 418 19.67 6.85 6.16
N SER A 419 20.09 5.82 6.87
CA SER A 419 19.77 4.43 6.51
C SER A 419 18.33 4.11 6.93
N GLU A 420 17.92 4.59 8.12
CA GLU A 420 16.55 4.49 8.60
C GLU A 420 15.55 5.20 7.69
N ALA A 421 15.79 6.48 7.34
CA ALA A 421 14.91 7.23 6.46
C ALA A 421 14.79 6.58 5.06
N ARG A 422 15.87 5.98 4.57
CA ARG A 422 15.90 5.25 3.29
C ARG A 422 15.13 3.93 3.35
N GLU A 423 15.25 3.19 4.44
CA GLU A 423 14.50 1.94 4.67
C GLU A 423 13.00 2.22 4.80
N ASP A 424 12.62 3.29 5.48
CA ASP A 424 11.22 3.71 5.61
C ASP A 424 10.59 4.11 4.28
N LEU A 425 11.35 4.82 3.43
CA LEU A 425 10.90 5.18 2.09
C LEU A 425 10.80 3.94 1.19
N ALA A 426 11.73 2.99 1.31
CA ALA A 426 11.63 1.68 0.63
C ALA A 426 10.37 0.91 1.06
N ALA A 427 10.05 0.92 2.36
CA ALA A 427 8.84 0.32 2.87
C ALA A 427 7.59 1.02 2.34
N LEU A 428 7.60 2.36 2.24
CA LEU A 428 6.51 3.11 1.62
C LEU A 428 6.33 2.77 0.14
N GLU A 429 7.40 2.62 -0.64
CA GLU A 429 7.32 2.17 -2.04
C GLU A 429 6.64 0.81 -2.13
N LYS A 430 7.04 -0.13 -1.26
CA LYS A 430 6.41 -1.46 -1.16
C LYS A 430 4.94 -1.38 -0.78
N ASP A 431 4.56 -0.49 0.14
CA ASP A 431 3.15 -0.25 0.50
C ASP A 431 2.34 0.19 -0.74
N TYR A 432 2.88 1.09 -1.57
CA TYR A 432 2.23 1.51 -2.83
C TYR A 432 2.17 0.39 -3.88
N GLU A 433 3.22 -0.43 -3.98
CA GLU A 433 3.24 -1.61 -4.85
C GLU A 433 2.17 -2.62 -4.41
N GLU A 434 2.06 -2.93 -3.12
CA GLU A 434 1.06 -3.86 -2.58
C GLU A 434 -0.37 -3.37 -2.83
N VAL A 435 -0.63 -2.06 -2.74
CA VAL A 435 -1.95 -1.48 -3.09
C VAL A 435 -2.19 -1.46 -4.60
N GLY A 436 -1.13 -1.32 -5.40
CA GLY A 436 -1.18 -1.32 -6.86
C GLY A 436 -1.37 -2.71 -7.46
N ILE A 437 -0.83 -3.73 -6.79
CA ILE A 437 -1.10 -5.15 -7.04
C ILE A 437 -2.59 -5.34 -6.78
N GLU A 438 -3.30 -5.42 -7.89
CA GLU A 438 -4.64 -5.92 -7.96
C GLU A 438 -4.69 -7.22 -7.11
N THR A 439 -5.80 -7.48 -6.42
CA THR A 439 -6.25 -8.87 -6.25
C THR A 439 -6.64 -9.43 -7.63
N ALA A 440 -5.80 -9.19 -8.66
CA ALA A 440 -5.83 -9.80 -9.98
C ALA A 440 -5.53 -11.26 -9.74
N GLU A 441 -6.59 -12.05 -9.67
CA GLU A 441 -6.61 -13.41 -10.19
C GLU A 441 -5.61 -14.41 -9.55
N GLY A 442 -4.84 -14.01 -8.54
CA GLY A 442 -3.94 -14.89 -7.78
C GLY A 442 -4.66 -15.48 -6.58
N GLU A 443 -5.14 -14.63 -5.66
CA GLU A 443 -5.75 -15.15 -4.42
C GLU A 443 -7.19 -15.65 -4.62
N GLY A 444 -7.94 -15.09 -5.57
CA GLY A 444 -9.30 -15.53 -5.88
C GLY A 444 -9.35 -16.83 -6.68
N GLU A 445 -8.37 -17.09 -7.55
CA GLU A 445 -8.20 -18.38 -8.21
C GLU A 445 -7.49 -19.37 -7.32
N ASP A 446 -6.54 -18.98 -6.47
CA ASP A 446 -5.93 -19.90 -5.50
C ASP A 446 -6.88 -20.28 -4.37
N LEU A 447 -7.75 -19.39 -3.89
CA LEU A 447 -8.82 -19.74 -2.95
C LEU A 447 -9.95 -20.53 -3.61
N LYS A 448 -10.28 -20.29 -4.90
CA LYS A 448 -11.25 -21.12 -5.64
C LYS A 448 -10.65 -22.47 -6.05
N MET A 449 -9.38 -22.54 -6.43
CA MET A 449 -8.64 -23.79 -6.69
C MET A 449 -8.46 -24.54 -5.38
N ALA A 450 -8.03 -23.91 -4.29
CA ALA A 450 -7.90 -24.56 -2.99
C ALA A 450 -9.26 -25.04 -2.47
N ALA A 451 -10.32 -24.24 -2.60
CA ALA A 451 -11.67 -24.67 -2.28
C ALA A 451 -12.13 -25.83 -3.17
N GLN A 452 -11.82 -25.81 -4.47
CA GLN A 452 -12.11 -26.90 -5.41
C GLN A 452 -11.30 -28.17 -5.09
N VAL A 453 -10.00 -28.07 -4.80
CA VAL A 453 -9.13 -29.19 -4.41
C VAL A 453 -9.61 -29.81 -3.10
N VAL A 454 -9.99 -28.99 -2.11
CA VAL A 454 -10.53 -29.47 -0.82
C VAL A 454 -11.92 -30.08 -0.99
N THR A 455 -12.80 -29.50 -1.82
CA THR A 455 -14.13 -30.08 -2.09
C THR A 455 -14.04 -31.37 -2.90
N TYR A 456 -13.24 -31.43 -3.97
CA TYR A 456 -12.98 -32.67 -4.71
C TYR A 456 -12.33 -33.73 -3.82
N GLY A 457 -11.37 -33.36 -2.97
CA GLY A 457 -10.76 -34.25 -1.98
C GLY A 457 -11.77 -34.82 -0.98
N ALA A 458 -12.66 -33.98 -0.44
CA ALA A 458 -13.73 -34.40 0.48
C ALA A 458 -14.76 -35.32 -0.20
N VAL A 459 -15.13 -35.02 -1.46
CA VAL A 459 -16.07 -35.85 -2.23
C VAL A 459 -15.42 -37.20 -2.59
N LEU A 460 -14.14 -37.23 -2.94
CA LEU A 460 -13.38 -38.48 -3.17
C LEU A 460 -13.30 -39.33 -1.89
N ALA A 461 -13.02 -38.71 -0.74
CA ALA A 461 -13.03 -39.41 0.55
C ALA A 461 -14.43 -39.94 0.93
N SER A 462 -15.50 -39.21 0.62
CA SER A 462 -16.87 -39.70 0.81
C SER A 462 -17.20 -40.88 -0.12
N SER A 463 -16.70 -40.83 -1.37
CA SER A 463 -16.87 -41.88 -2.38
C SER A 463 -16.13 -43.17 -1.99
N GLU A 464 -14.99 -43.04 -1.30
CA GLU A 464 -14.22 -44.13 -0.71
C GLU A 464 -15.00 -44.84 0.42
N LYS A 465 -15.69 -44.08 1.29
CA LYS A 465 -16.60 -44.65 2.30
C LYS A 465 -17.82 -45.31 1.66
N GLY A 466 -18.32 -44.75 0.57
CA GLY A 466 -19.47 -45.25 -0.19
C GLY A 466 -19.18 -46.44 -1.13
N ARG A 467 -17.92 -46.91 -1.26
CA ARG A 467 -17.47 -47.96 -2.20
C ARG A 467 -17.81 -47.69 -3.69
N ARG A 468 -17.99 -46.42 -4.08
CA ARG A 468 -18.35 -46.03 -5.45
C ARG A 468 -17.13 -45.67 -6.29
N TRP A 469 -16.32 -46.69 -6.62
CA TRP A 469 -15.04 -46.51 -7.32
C TRP A 469 -15.16 -45.88 -8.72
N GLN A 470 -16.25 -46.13 -9.45
CA GLN A 470 -16.48 -45.53 -10.78
C GLN A 470 -16.68 -44.02 -10.71
N GLN A 471 -17.46 -43.55 -9.73
CA GLN A 471 -17.68 -42.13 -9.49
C GLN A 471 -16.40 -41.44 -9.04
N SER A 472 -15.61 -42.11 -8.19
CA SER A 472 -14.29 -41.64 -7.75
C SER A 472 -13.33 -41.42 -8.93
N LEU A 473 -13.21 -42.39 -9.84
CA LEU A 473 -12.37 -42.27 -11.04
C LEU A 473 -12.90 -41.23 -12.03
N GLN A 474 -14.21 -41.09 -12.18
CA GLN A 474 -14.81 -40.08 -13.04
C GLN A 474 -14.59 -38.66 -12.48
N LEU A 475 -14.72 -38.48 -11.17
CA LEU A 475 -14.42 -37.21 -10.50
C LEU A 475 -12.94 -36.86 -10.61
N LEU A 476 -12.04 -37.84 -10.46
CA LEU A 476 -10.62 -37.64 -10.70
C LEU A 476 -10.36 -37.25 -12.17
N ALA A 477 -10.95 -37.94 -13.14
CA ALA A 477 -10.80 -37.60 -14.55
C ALA A 477 -11.33 -36.20 -14.89
N VAL A 478 -12.43 -35.77 -14.27
CA VAL A 478 -12.96 -34.40 -14.41
C VAL A 478 -12.01 -33.38 -13.78
N MET A 479 -11.50 -33.64 -12.57
CA MET A 479 -10.52 -32.80 -11.90
C MET A 479 -9.26 -32.61 -12.76
N LEU A 480 -8.80 -33.69 -13.41
CA LEU A 480 -7.66 -33.67 -14.32
C LEU A 480 -7.96 -32.95 -15.64
N GLY A 481 -9.17 -33.09 -16.19
CA GLY A 481 -9.61 -32.38 -17.38
C GLY A 481 -9.72 -30.86 -17.17
N LEU A 482 -9.97 -30.42 -15.93
CA LEU A 482 -10.03 -29.02 -15.52
C LEU A 482 -8.65 -28.42 -15.17
N ARG A 483 -7.54 -29.15 -15.38
CA ARG A 483 -6.16 -28.75 -15.02
C ARG A 483 -5.95 -28.43 -13.54
N ILE A 484 -6.76 -29.00 -12.65
CA ILE A 484 -6.57 -28.85 -11.19
C ILE A 484 -5.46 -29.82 -10.74
N GLU A 485 -4.49 -29.32 -9.97
CA GLU A 485 -3.40 -30.14 -9.44
C GLU A 485 -3.95 -31.18 -8.44
N ALA A 486 -3.81 -32.47 -8.78
CA ALA A 486 -4.26 -33.55 -7.91
C ALA A 486 -3.28 -33.72 -6.74
N THR A 487 -3.77 -33.57 -5.51
CA THR A 487 -2.97 -33.78 -4.30
C THR A 487 -2.78 -35.27 -4.01
N ASN A 488 -1.75 -35.59 -3.21
CA ASN A 488 -1.51 -36.96 -2.71
C ASN A 488 -2.75 -37.56 -2.03
N VAL A 489 -3.51 -36.75 -1.29
CA VAL A 489 -4.73 -37.19 -0.58
C VAL A 489 -5.82 -37.63 -1.56
N ALA A 490 -6.05 -36.88 -2.63
CA ALA A 490 -7.06 -37.19 -3.64
C ALA A 490 -6.72 -38.50 -4.40
N LEU A 491 -5.46 -38.68 -4.77
CA LEU A 491 -4.99 -39.90 -5.44
C LEU A 491 -5.01 -41.11 -4.49
N ASN A 492 -4.62 -40.94 -3.22
CA ASN A 492 -4.69 -42.00 -2.21
C ASN A 492 -6.14 -42.46 -1.97
N ALA A 493 -7.10 -41.53 -1.88
CA ALA A 493 -8.52 -41.86 -1.76
C ALA A 493 -9.04 -42.61 -3.01
N ALA A 494 -8.60 -42.21 -4.21
CA ALA A 494 -8.95 -42.90 -5.45
C ALA A 494 -8.37 -44.33 -5.49
N ILE A 495 -7.09 -44.51 -5.10
CA ILE A 495 -6.43 -45.82 -5.01
C ILE A 495 -7.14 -46.71 -3.99
N SER A 496 -7.47 -46.19 -2.80
CA SER A 496 -8.20 -46.97 -1.77
C SER A 496 -9.64 -47.32 -2.20
N SER A 497 -10.30 -46.44 -2.96
CA SER A 497 -11.60 -46.78 -3.56
C SER A 497 -11.49 -47.93 -4.57
N CYS A 498 -10.39 -48.00 -5.33
CA CYS A 498 -10.09 -49.11 -6.25
C CYS A 498 -9.73 -50.40 -5.50
N GLU A 499 -9.03 -50.31 -4.37
CA GLU A 499 -8.71 -51.40 -3.46
C GLU A 499 -9.99 -52.04 -2.90
N LYS A 500 -10.94 -51.24 -2.41
CA LYS A 500 -12.25 -51.73 -1.94
C LYS A 500 -13.08 -52.38 -3.05
N ALA A 501 -12.87 -51.98 -4.30
CA ALA A 501 -13.55 -52.52 -5.47
C ALA A 501 -12.82 -53.70 -6.16
N ARG A 502 -11.67 -54.16 -5.62
CA ARG A 502 -10.84 -55.24 -6.20
C ARG A 502 -10.33 -54.95 -7.63
N GLN A 503 -10.11 -53.67 -7.96
CA GLN A 503 -9.61 -53.24 -9.27
C GLN A 503 -8.10 -52.95 -9.23
N TRP A 504 -7.29 -54.00 -9.05
CA TRP A 504 -5.84 -53.88 -8.85
C TRP A 504 -5.10 -53.19 -10.02
N GLN A 505 -5.52 -53.42 -11.26
CA GLN A 505 -4.88 -52.81 -12.44
C GLN A 505 -5.00 -51.29 -12.46
N ARG A 506 -6.18 -50.77 -12.07
CA ARG A 506 -6.42 -49.32 -11.99
C ARG A 506 -5.69 -48.69 -10.80
N ALA A 507 -5.63 -49.39 -9.67
CA ALA A 507 -4.86 -48.95 -8.51
C ALA A 507 -3.36 -48.79 -8.85
N LEU A 508 -2.78 -49.75 -9.59
CA LEU A 508 -1.39 -49.65 -10.06
C LEU A 508 -1.19 -48.57 -11.11
N ALA A 509 -2.14 -48.37 -12.02
CA ALA A 509 -2.08 -47.31 -13.02
C ALA A 509 -2.09 -45.92 -12.36
N LEU A 510 -2.95 -45.70 -11.36
CA LEU A 510 -2.98 -44.45 -10.58
C LEU A 510 -1.67 -44.24 -9.79
N LEU A 511 -1.09 -45.31 -9.24
CA LEU A 511 0.20 -45.23 -8.55
C LEU A 511 1.34 -44.86 -9.53
N ALA A 512 1.33 -45.38 -10.75
CA ALA A 512 2.30 -44.99 -11.78
C ALA A 512 2.09 -43.54 -12.26
N GLU A 513 0.83 -43.08 -12.28
CA GLU A 513 0.51 -41.70 -12.64
C GLU A 513 1.06 -40.69 -11.62
N MET A 514 1.21 -41.07 -10.35
CA MET A 514 1.90 -40.23 -9.36
C MET A 514 3.37 -39.96 -9.73
N ASP A 515 4.08 -40.90 -10.35
CA ASP A 515 5.46 -40.70 -10.80
C ASP A 515 5.52 -39.67 -11.94
N SER A 516 4.58 -39.75 -12.89
CA SER A 516 4.49 -38.82 -14.02
C SER A 516 4.20 -37.38 -13.57
N ARG A 517 3.66 -37.21 -12.37
CA ARG A 517 3.29 -35.92 -11.77
C ARG A 517 4.30 -35.42 -10.72
N LEU A 518 5.46 -36.09 -10.59
CA LEU A 518 6.50 -35.76 -9.61
C LEU A 518 6.00 -35.73 -8.15
N LEU A 519 4.92 -36.44 -7.84
CA LEU A 519 4.38 -36.51 -6.49
C LEU A 519 5.14 -37.55 -5.66
N ARG A 520 5.53 -37.18 -4.44
CA ARG A 520 6.18 -38.11 -3.50
C ARG A 520 5.16 -39.12 -2.99
N LYS A 521 5.30 -40.37 -3.43
CA LYS A 521 4.52 -41.51 -2.91
C LYS A 521 4.83 -41.74 -1.43
N ASP A 522 3.79 -41.79 -0.61
CA ASP A 522 3.89 -42.08 0.81
C ASP A 522 3.58 -43.56 1.09
N VAL A 523 3.79 -43.98 2.35
CA VAL A 523 3.49 -45.34 2.82
C VAL A 523 2.02 -45.70 2.55
N ILE A 524 1.12 -44.72 2.62
CA ILE A 524 -0.33 -44.91 2.41
C ILE A 524 -0.63 -45.27 0.95
N SER A 525 -0.02 -44.60 -0.03
CA SER A 525 -0.16 -44.91 -1.46
C SER A 525 0.26 -46.35 -1.76
N TYR A 526 1.41 -46.77 -1.23
CA TYR A 526 1.93 -48.12 -1.41
C TYR A 526 1.06 -49.16 -0.70
N ASN A 527 0.63 -48.90 0.53
CA ASN A 527 -0.23 -49.81 1.30
C ASN A 527 -1.58 -50.06 0.63
N ALA A 528 -2.23 -49.01 0.12
CA ALA A 528 -3.49 -49.16 -0.61
C ALA A 528 -3.32 -49.99 -1.89
N ALA A 529 -2.22 -49.80 -2.62
CA ALA A 529 -1.90 -50.60 -3.81
C ALA A 529 -1.54 -52.05 -3.45
N LEU A 530 -0.79 -52.29 -2.37
CA LEU A 530 -0.44 -53.60 -1.85
C LEU A 530 -1.69 -54.38 -1.42
N SER A 531 -2.62 -53.73 -0.69
CA SER A 531 -3.88 -54.36 -0.28
C SER A 531 -4.82 -54.63 -1.47
N ALA A 532 -4.80 -53.78 -2.51
CA ALA A 532 -5.53 -54.07 -3.74
C ALA A 532 -4.99 -55.33 -4.44
N CYS A 533 -3.67 -55.53 -4.42
CA CYS A 533 -3.02 -56.72 -4.97
C CYS A 533 -3.29 -57.98 -4.13
N GLU A 534 -3.32 -57.84 -2.81
CA GLU A 534 -3.66 -58.89 -1.85
C GLU A 534 -5.07 -59.46 -2.11
N LYS A 535 -6.08 -58.59 -2.19
CA LYS A 535 -7.48 -58.99 -2.41
C LYS A 535 -7.74 -59.70 -3.74
N CYS A 536 -6.82 -59.55 -4.69
CA CYS A 536 -6.85 -60.21 -5.99
C CYS A 536 -5.81 -61.34 -6.14
N SER A 537 -5.07 -61.66 -5.07
CA SER A 537 -4.06 -62.72 -5.02
C SER A 537 -2.97 -62.60 -6.11
N ARG A 538 -2.54 -61.38 -6.42
CA ARG A 538 -1.53 -61.08 -7.46
C ARG A 538 -0.13 -60.91 -6.86
N TRP A 539 0.51 -62.02 -6.48
CA TRP A 539 1.82 -62.03 -5.81
C TRP A 539 2.96 -61.39 -6.61
N GLN A 540 2.96 -61.49 -7.96
CA GLN A 540 4.02 -60.93 -8.81
C GLN A 540 4.05 -59.41 -8.77
N ALA A 541 2.88 -58.77 -8.95
CA ALA A 541 2.76 -57.32 -8.89
C ALA A 541 3.14 -56.79 -7.50
N GLN A 542 2.82 -57.57 -6.46
CA GLN A 542 3.14 -57.21 -5.08
C GLN A 542 4.64 -57.25 -4.78
N LEU A 543 5.38 -58.24 -5.29
CA LEU A 543 6.84 -58.28 -5.16
C LEU A 543 7.52 -57.09 -5.87
N VAL A 544 7.01 -56.72 -7.04
CA VAL A 544 7.50 -55.53 -7.77
C VAL A 544 7.25 -54.28 -6.93
N LEU A 545 6.06 -54.12 -6.34
CA LEU A 545 5.75 -52.99 -5.47
C LEU A 545 6.67 -52.93 -4.24
N LEU A 546 6.90 -54.05 -3.56
CA LEU A 546 7.82 -54.10 -2.40
C LEU A 546 9.25 -53.74 -2.79
N HIS A 547 9.71 -54.20 -3.95
CA HIS A 547 11.03 -53.83 -4.46
C HIS A 547 11.12 -52.34 -4.79
N THR A 548 10.08 -51.77 -5.41
CA THR A 548 10.04 -50.32 -5.69
C THR A 548 10.02 -49.49 -4.41
N MET A 549 9.25 -49.89 -3.39
CA MET A 549 9.18 -49.23 -2.09
C MET A 549 10.56 -49.21 -1.41
N ARG A 550 11.32 -50.31 -1.51
CA ARG A 550 12.69 -50.41 -1.03
C ARG A 550 13.66 -49.51 -1.79
N SER A 551 13.56 -49.46 -3.12
CA SER A 551 14.43 -48.61 -3.96
C SER A 551 14.24 -47.12 -3.68
N VAL A 552 13.04 -46.70 -3.28
CA VAL A 552 12.69 -45.32 -2.94
C VAL A 552 12.94 -45.01 -1.45
N SER A 553 13.52 -45.95 -0.69
CA SER A 553 13.82 -45.81 0.75
C SER A 553 12.60 -45.46 1.62
N VAL A 554 11.43 -45.98 1.27
CA VAL A 554 10.21 -45.87 2.10
C VAL A 554 10.19 -47.03 3.09
N ALA A 555 10.06 -46.74 4.39
CA ALA A 555 10.07 -47.75 5.45
C ALA A 555 8.86 -48.68 5.35
N PHE A 556 9.09 -49.99 5.44
CA PHE A 556 8.03 -50.98 5.55
C PHE A 556 7.37 -50.88 6.93
N ASP A 557 6.04 -50.77 6.95
CA ASP A 557 5.25 -50.92 8.16
C ASP A 557 4.69 -52.34 8.29
N SER A 558 4.15 -52.67 9.47
CA SER A 558 3.55 -54.00 9.71
C SER A 558 2.39 -54.27 8.75
N PHE A 559 1.69 -53.23 8.28
CA PHE A 559 0.61 -53.35 7.30
C PHE A 559 1.11 -53.81 5.92
N SER A 560 2.20 -53.21 5.41
CA SER A 560 2.87 -53.62 4.16
C SER A 560 3.25 -55.10 4.19
N LEU A 561 3.82 -55.53 5.32
CA LEU A 561 4.26 -56.91 5.53
C LEU A 561 3.06 -57.87 5.60
N ASN A 562 2.04 -57.52 6.38
CA ASN A 562 0.82 -58.31 6.53
C ASN A 562 0.10 -58.50 5.19
N ALA A 563 -0.06 -57.45 4.40
CA ALA A 563 -0.67 -57.54 3.06
C ALA A 563 0.13 -58.45 2.11
N ALA A 564 1.46 -58.44 2.20
CA ALA A 564 2.33 -59.33 1.41
C ALA A 564 2.19 -60.80 1.81
N LEU A 565 2.17 -61.09 3.10
CA LEU A 565 2.02 -62.44 3.62
C LEU A 565 0.63 -63.01 3.32
N LEU A 566 -0.43 -62.21 3.44
CA LEU A 566 -1.81 -62.62 3.12
C LEU A 566 -1.98 -62.98 1.65
N CYS A 567 -1.34 -62.26 0.73
CA CYS A 567 -1.35 -62.62 -0.69
C CYS A 567 -0.61 -63.94 -0.97
N CYS A 568 0.52 -64.17 -0.28
CA CYS A 568 1.26 -65.43 -0.39
C CYS A 568 0.44 -66.61 0.14
N ARG A 569 -0.32 -66.40 1.22
CA ARG A 569 -1.30 -67.37 1.74
C ARG A 569 -2.39 -67.67 0.73
N GLY A 570 -3.01 -66.64 0.12
CA GLY A 570 -4.05 -66.81 -0.89
C GLY A 570 -3.59 -67.53 -2.17
N THR A 571 -2.29 -67.52 -2.46
CA THR A 571 -1.70 -68.18 -3.64
C THR A 571 -0.98 -69.50 -3.32
N GLY A 572 -0.99 -69.95 -2.07
CA GLY A 572 -0.36 -71.21 -1.62
C GLY A 572 1.17 -71.22 -1.69
N ARG A 573 1.82 -70.05 -1.76
CA ARG A 573 3.29 -69.92 -1.92
C ARG A 573 4.00 -69.72 -0.59
N TRP A 574 3.90 -70.69 0.30
CA TRP A 574 4.45 -70.61 1.67
C TRP A 574 5.96 -70.32 1.71
N ARG A 575 6.78 -70.88 0.81
CA ARG A 575 8.24 -70.64 0.80
C ARG A 575 8.59 -69.17 0.61
N LEU A 576 7.82 -68.47 -0.23
CA LEU A 576 8.02 -67.05 -0.49
C LEU A 576 7.53 -66.19 0.71
N ALA A 577 6.45 -66.62 1.38
CA ALA A 577 5.97 -65.99 2.60
C ALA A 577 7.03 -66.05 3.72
N VAL A 578 7.64 -67.22 3.93
CA VAL A 578 8.70 -67.39 4.94
C VAL A 578 9.95 -66.58 4.59
N ALA A 579 10.36 -66.54 3.32
CA ALA A 579 11.50 -65.74 2.88
C ALA A 579 11.26 -64.23 3.10
N LEU A 580 10.09 -63.71 2.72
CA LEU A 580 9.72 -62.31 2.94
C LEU A 580 9.64 -61.96 4.43
N PHE A 581 9.10 -62.86 5.25
CA PHE A 581 9.01 -62.68 6.70
C PHE A 581 10.41 -62.61 7.35
N LEU A 582 11.33 -63.49 6.97
CA LEU A 582 12.70 -63.50 7.50
C LEU A 582 13.51 -62.28 7.04
N GLU A 583 13.31 -61.82 5.80
CA GLU A 583 13.99 -60.62 5.29
C GLU A 583 13.50 -59.32 5.95
N LEU A 584 12.26 -59.28 6.40
CA LEU A 584 11.59 -58.07 6.92
C LEU A 584 11.22 -58.17 8.40
N ALA A 585 11.84 -59.09 9.14
CA ALA A 585 11.50 -59.44 10.53
C ALA A 585 11.46 -58.24 11.51
N GLY A 586 12.21 -57.17 11.24
CA GLY A 586 12.22 -55.96 12.06
C GLY A 586 10.95 -55.10 12.01
N ALA A 587 10.00 -55.38 11.11
CA ALA A 587 8.76 -54.61 10.93
C ALA A 587 7.48 -55.40 11.26
N GLY A 588 7.61 -56.66 11.69
CA GLY A 588 6.48 -57.56 11.94
C GLY A 588 5.84 -57.38 13.32
N ASP A 589 4.51 -57.47 13.35
CA ASP A 589 3.69 -57.56 14.56
C ASP A 589 3.26 -59.01 14.84
N ALA A 590 2.62 -59.26 15.99
CA ALA A 590 2.10 -60.61 16.32
C ALA A 590 1.19 -61.18 15.23
N LEU A 591 0.46 -60.32 14.52
CA LEU A 591 -0.38 -60.70 13.39
C LEU A 591 0.44 -61.21 12.19
N SER A 592 1.62 -60.62 11.94
CA SER A 592 2.56 -61.07 10.90
C SER A 592 3.03 -62.50 11.14
N TRP A 593 3.33 -62.84 12.40
CA TRP A 593 3.69 -64.19 12.83
C TRP A 593 2.55 -65.19 12.58
N ASP A 594 1.32 -64.84 13.00
CA ASP A 594 0.13 -65.68 12.81
C ASP A 594 -0.18 -65.93 11.32
N ILE A 595 -0.06 -64.91 10.47
CA ILE A 595 -0.29 -65.03 9.03
C ILE A 595 0.79 -65.90 8.37
N ALA A 596 2.07 -65.74 8.77
CA ALA A 596 3.17 -66.55 8.25
C ALA A 596 3.01 -68.03 8.60
N VAL A 597 2.65 -68.35 9.85
CA VAL A 597 2.34 -69.71 10.30
C VAL A 597 1.11 -70.26 9.56
N GLY A 598 0.02 -69.49 9.47
CA GLY A 598 -1.20 -69.89 8.76
C GLY A 598 -1.01 -70.10 7.26
N SER A 599 -0.02 -69.45 6.63
CA SER A 599 0.34 -69.70 5.22
C SER A 599 1.04 -71.06 5.02
N CYS A 600 1.79 -71.51 6.03
CA CYS A 600 2.45 -72.81 6.04
C CYS A 600 1.48 -73.95 6.32
N GLU A 601 0.48 -73.72 7.18
CA GLU A 601 -0.63 -74.64 7.45
C GLU A 601 -1.47 -74.90 6.19
N ALA A 602 -1.87 -73.83 5.49
CA ALA A 602 -2.65 -73.92 4.25
C ALA A 602 -1.95 -74.70 3.12
N SER A 603 -0.61 -74.87 3.20
CA SER A 603 0.21 -75.56 2.21
C SER A 603 0.80 -76.89 2.70
N ALA A 604 0.31 -77.42 3.83
CA ALA A 604 0.76 -78.68 4.45
C ALA A 604 2.28 -78.74 4.78
N ALA A 605 2.91 -77.60 5.06
CA ALA A 605 4.35 -77.49 5.34
C ALA A 605 4.64 -77.50 6.86
N ALA A 606 4.39 -78.65 7.52
CA ALA A 606 4.44 -78.79 8.98
C ALA A 606 5.81 -78.49 9.62
N LEU A 607 6.92 -78.78 8.92
CA LEU A 607 8.27 -78.55 9.43
C LEU A 607 8.59 -77.05 9.51
N ALA A 608 8.19 -76.29 8.48
CA ALA A 608 8.40 -74.84 8.41
C ALA A 608 7.52 -74.07 9.42
N ALA A 609 6.29 -74.53 9.62
CA ALA A 609 5.40 -73.97 10.65
C ALA A 609 5.97 -74.14 12.07
N ARG A 610 6.56 -75.31 12.38
CA ARG A 610 7.21 -75.55 13.68
C ARG A 610 8.45 -74.67 13.89
N THR A 611 9.26 -74.46 12.87
CA THR A 611 10.44 -73.59 12.98
C THR A 611 10.06 -72.12 13.20
N LEU A 612 8.97 -71.66 12.59
CA LEU A 612 8.46 -70.29 12.81
C LEU A 612 7.82 -70.14 14.20
N LEU A 613 7.07 -71.13 14.68
CA LEU A 613 6.51 -71.13 16.03
C LEU A 613 7.60 -71.08 17.11
N GLY A 614 8.66 -71.89 16.96
CA GLY A 614 9.79 -71.87 17.90
C GLY A 614 10.57 -70.55 17.87
N ALA A 615 10.62 -69.86 16.73
CA ALA A 615 11.22 -68.53 16.62
C ALA A 615 10.34 -67.44 17.27
N ALA A 616 9.01 -67.52 17.09
CA ALA A 616 8.05 -66.62 17.74
C ALA A 616 8.14 -66.73 19.27
N GLU A 617 8.13 -67.96 19.82
CA GLU A 617 8.23 -68.22 21.27
C GLU A 617 9.54 -67.68 21.88
N ALA A 618 10.65 -67.74 21.13
CA ALA A 618 11.93 -67.20 21.55
C ALA A 618 11.96 -65.65 21.58
N GLU A 619 11.16 -65.00 20.74
CA GLU A 619 11.04 -63.54 20.68
C GLU A 619 10.11 -63.01 21.79
N THR A 620 9.01 -63.71 22.10
CA THR A 620 8.13 -63.38 23.24
C THR A 620 8.85 -63.47 24.58
N GLN A 621 9.82 -64.38 24.71
CA GLN A 621 10.65 -64.49 25.92
C GLN A 621 11.66 -63.34 26.10
N ARG A 622 12.03 -62.63 25.02
CA ARG A 622 12.96 -61.47 25.07
C ARG A 622 12.26 -60.14 25.36
N GLY A 623 10.92 -60.08 25.32
CA GLY A 623 10.13 -58.85 25.33
C GLY A 623 9.16 -58.66 26.51
N LEU A 624 9.43 -59.20 27.70
CA LEU A 624 8.62 -58.95 28.92
C LEU A 624 9.23 -57.85 29.82
N PRO A 625 8.80 -56.57 29.70
CA PRO A 625 8.74 -55.66 30.83
C PRO A 625 7.40 -55.76 31.57
N ARG A 626 7.47 -55.80 32.90
CA ARG A 626 6.37 -55.83 33.87
C ARG A 626 5.33 -54.71 33.67
N PHE A 627 4.20 -54.98 33.05
CA PHE A 627 2.88 -54.35 33.30
C PHE A 627 1.85 -55.30 32.69
N LEU A 628 0.69 -55.52 33.33
CA LEU A 628 -0.32 -56.56 33.02
C LEU A 628 -0.14 -57.92 33.73
N ARG A 629 0.24 -57.89 35.01
CA ARG A 629 -0.43 -58.72 36.02
C ARG A 629 -1.39 -57.81 36.79
N GLU A 630 -2.50 -57.44 36.18
CA GLU A 630 -3.72 -56.99 36.86
C GLU A 630 -4.80 -56.86 35.78
N GLU A 631 -6.04 -57.19 36.17
CA GLU A 631 -7.26 -57.22 35.35
C GLU A 631 -7.44 -58.44 34.43
N HIS A 632 -7.70 -59.59 35.06
CA HIS A 632 -9.03 -60.21 34.97
C HIS A 632 -9.19 -61.25 36.09
N ARG A 633 -9.92 -60.83 37.13
CA ARG A 633 -10.84 -61.68 37.88
C ARG A 633 -12.23 -61.49 37.29
#